data_AF-A0A7J6IAF7-F1
#
_entry.id   AF-A0A7J6IAF7-F1
#
_cell.length_a   1.000
_cell.length_b   1.000
_cell.length_c   1.000
_cell.angle_alpha   90.00
_cell.angle_beta   90.00
_cell.angle_gamma   90.00
#
_symmetry.space_group_name_H-M   'P 1'
#
loop_
_entity.id
_entity.type
_entity.pdbx_description
1 polymer ?
#
loop_
_entity_poly.entity_id
_entity_poly.type
_entity_poly.pdbx_seq_one_letter_code
_entity_poly.pdbx_strand_id
1 'polypeptide(L)'
;MRIRDVLLGALVSYLIIQNVCVANASRVLQKSQFFANFLQSNNNGISNNGTKWAVLVAGSNGWGNYRHQADVCHAYQILKKSGMKDENIIMIYEQLYANDLNDILKKKHEANGYKSLVFYLEACESGSMFQGLLPSNINVYATTASNATEDSWAEYCPNFDAPQEYDTCLGDLYSISWLEDCDMNDVGSETLQQQYESVRKRTLEGTVFNGSSHVMQYGDMSFSGNVLSVYLGDNPSPPTTTTKSSSNVVPQRDAALKKLSDELAHREHVDYSINQIGKLLLGHHDHQNGFKNLRSSGQPLVDDWDCLKTLVKTYEKYCGSLSTYGLKYTGEIANACNAGITVDQFAAASIQTCS
;
A
#
# COMPACT_ATOMS: atom_id res chain seq x y z
N MET A 1 -8.03 28.33 32.13
CA MET A 1 -8.17 26.92 31.67
C MET A 1 -7.60 26.87 30.27
N ARG A 2 -6.43 26.25 30.07
CA ARG A 2 -5.68 26.30 28.80
C ARG A 2 -6.15 25.17 27.89
N ILE A 3 -6.71 25.50 26.73
CA ILE A 3 -7.18 24.55 25.71
C ILE A 3 -6.00 24.32 24.76
N ARG A 4 -5.55 23.06 24.61
CA ARG A 4 -4.44 22.68 23.72
C ARG A 4 -4.75 21.36 23.00
N ASP A 5 -4.84 21.48 21.68
CA ASP A 5 -4.64 20.55 20.56
C ASP A 5 -5.17 19.10 20.60
N VAL A 6 -5.68 18.64 19.45
CA VAL A 6 -6.21 17.28 19.19
C VAL A 6 -5.33 16.62 18.12
N LEU A 7 -4.81 15.40 18.35
CA LEU A 7 -3.90 14.70 17.43
C LEU A 7 -4.55 13.41 16.88
N LEU A 8 -4.52 13.22 15.55
CA LEU A 8 -4.89 11.96 14.90
C LEU A 8 -3.63 11.26 14.38
N GLY A 9 -3.40 9.99 14.74
CA GLY A 9 -2.31 9.18 14.19
C GLY A 9 -2.87 8.04 13.34
N ALA A 10 -2.59 8.02 12.04
CA ALA A 10 -2.87 6.86 11.17
C ALA A 10 -1.53 6.20 10.80
N LEU A 11 -1.28 4.98 11.28
CA LEU A 11 -0.11 4.18 10.93
C LEU A 11 -0.52 3.00 10.06
N VAL A 12 0.24 2.76 8.98
CA VAL A 12 0.12 1.53 8.19
C VAL A 12 1.47 0.82 8.11
N SER A 13 1.69 -0.30 8.81
CA SER A 13 3.03 -0.92 8.87
C SER A 13 3.05 -2.45 8.90
N TYR A 14 3.80 -3.02 7.96
CA TYR A 14 4.21 -4.41 7.89
C TYR A 14 5.20 -4.78 9.02
N LEU A 15 4.87 -5.78 9.85
CA LEU A 15 5.78 -6.35 10.87
C LEU A 15 6.06 -7.83 10.57
N ILE A 16 7.33 -8.14 10.33
CA ILE A 16 7.85 -9.51 10.39
C ILE A 16 8.19 -9.81 11.85
N ILE A 17 7.39 -10.64 12.50
CA ILE A 17 7.77 -11.27 13.76
C ILE A 17 8.80 -12.37 13.41
N GLN A 18 10.09 -12.08 13.55
CA GLN A 18 11.08 -13.13 13.75
C GLN A 18 11.88 -12.86 15.03
N ASN A 19 11.69 -13.76 16.00
CA ASN A 19 12.53 -13.93 17.16
C ASN A 19 13.99 -14.20 16.74
N VAL A 20 14.86 -13.18 16.75
CA VAL A 20 16.32 -13.39 16.81
C VAL A 20 16.97 -12.35 17.73
N CYS A 21 17.82 -12.85 18.60
CA CYS A 21 18.50 -12.17 19.70
C CYS A 21 19.46 -11.05 19.27
N VAL A 22 19.47 -10.00 20.09
CA VAL A 22 20.60 -9.14 20.51
C VAL A 22 21.79 -9.01 19.55
N ALA A 23 21.90 -7.88 18.86
CA ALA A 23 23.12 -7.06 18.81
C ALA A 23 22.83 -5.68 18.18
N ASN A 24 23.29 -4.62 18.85
CA ASN A 24 23.39 -3.22 18.40
C ASN A 24 22.13 -2.33 18.46
N ALA A 25 21.62 -2.14 19.68
CA ALA A 25 20.65 -1.09 20.04
C ALA A 25 21.15 0.37 19.90
N SER A 26 22.38 0.61 19.40
CA SER A 26 22.97 1.96 19.36
C SER A 26 22.95 2.65 17.99
N ARG A 27 22.53 1.98 16.90
CA ARG A 27 22.47 2.60 15.55
C ARG A 27 21.06 2.92 15.05
N VAL A 28 20.01 2.39 15.67
CA VAL A 28 18.61 2.68 15.30
C VAL A 28 18.11 4.02 15.88
N LEU A 29 18.72 4.49 16.98
CA LEU A 29 18.32 5.70 17.71
C LEU A 29 18.59 7.04 16.99
N GLN A 30 19.35 7.07 15.90
CA GLN A 30 19.74 8.33 15.24
C GLN A 30 18.76 8.81 14.17
N LYS A 31 17.77 8.00 13.75
CA LYS A 31 16.85 8.35 12.65
C LYS A 31 15.39 8.57 13.07
N SER A 32 14.98 8.12 14.25
CA SER A 32 13.65 8.39 14.84
C SER A 32 13.46 9.82 15.37
N GLN A 33 14.46 10.69 15.15
CA GLN A 33 14.56 11.96 15.85
C GLN A 33 13.53 12.96 15.34
N PHE A 34 13.08 12.88 14.07
CA PHE A 34 12.05 13.77 13.54
C PHE A 34 10.67 13.52 14.17
N PHE A 35 10.21 12.27 14.20
CA PHE A 35 8.95 11.89 14.84
C PHE A 35 8.97 12.18 16.35
N ALA A 36 10.08 11.86 17.02
CA ALA A 36 10.27 12.17 18.43
C ALA A 36 10.26 13.69 18.70
N ASN A 37 10.91 14.49 17.84
CA ASN A 37 10.94 15.95 17.96
C ASN A 37 9.58 16.58 17.67
N PHE A 38 8.80 16.05 16.71
CA PHE A 38 7.44 16.50 16.47
C PHE A 38 6.54 16.26 17.68
N LEU A 39 6.58 15.05 18.25
CA LEU A 39 5.83 14.74 19.47
C LEU A 39 6.35 15.55 20.66
N GLN A 40 7.61 15.99 20.68
CA GLN A 40 8.12 16.90 21.70
C GLN A 40 7.83 18.40 21.43
N SER A 41 7.35 18.78 20.24
CA SER A 41 7.12 20.18 19.90
C SER A 41 5.92 20.77 20.68
N ASN A 42 6.15 21.94 21.28
CA ASN A 42 5.17 22.73 22.04
C ASN A 42 4.70 23.90 21.17
N ASN A 43 3.50 23.81 20.59
CA ASN A 43 2.93 24.92 19.84
C ASN A 43 2.28 25.94 20.79
N ASN A 44 2.85 27.16 20.79
CA ASN A 44 2.41 28.33 21.54
C ASN A 44 1.60 29.29 20.63
N GLY A 45 0.61 28.78 19.89
CA GLY A 45 -0.30 29.57 19.05
C GLY A 45 -1.72 29.57 19.63
N ILE A 46 -2.35 30.74 19.73
CA ILE A 46 -3.60 30.99 20.46
C ILE A 46 -4.80 30.92 19.52
N SER A 47 -5.77 30.03 19.80
CA SER A 47 -7.19 30.21 19.48
C SER A 47 -8.07 29.59 20.57
N ASN A 48 -9.24 30.18 20.83
CA ASN A 48 -10.19 29.72 21.87
C ASN A 48 -10.88 28.36 21.54
N ASN A 49 -10.63 27.82 20.34
CA ASN A 49 -10.83 26.41 19.98
C ASN A 49 -9.44 25.78 19.79
N GLY A 50 -9.18 24.60 20.35
CA GLY A 50 -7.90 23.90 20.19
C GLY A 50 -7.59 23.58 18.72
N THR A 51 -6.30 23.48 18.37
CA THR A 51 -5.87 23.18 17.00
C THR A 51 -5.98 21.68 16.73
N LYS A 52 -6.55 21.28 15.59
CA LYS A 52 -6.54 19.89 15.15
C LYS A 52 -5.25 19.62 14.37
N TRP A 53 -4.60 18.52 14.70
CA TRP A 53 -3.34 18.04 14.12
C TRP A 53 -3.52 16.60 13.64
N ALA A 54 -2.81 16.24 12.59
CA ALA A 54 -2.75 14.86 12.11
C ALA A 54 -1.32 14.45 11.79
N VAL A 55 -1.01 13.18 12.06
CA VAL A 55 0.18 12.49 11.59
C VAL A 55 -0.27 11.29 10.78
N LEU A 56 0.10 11.28 9.51
CA LEU A 56 -0.19 10.22 8.57
C LEU A 56 1.10 9.51 8.22
N VAL A 57 1.11 8.18 8.34
CA VAL A 57 2.35 7.41 8.20
C VAL A 57 2.15 6.19 7.33
N ALA A 58 2.92 6.12 6.24
CA ALA A 58 3.06 4.93 5.43
C ALA A 58 4.37 4.22 5.81
N GLY A 59 4.27 3.13 6.58
CA GLY A 59 5.42 2.39 7.12
C GLY A 59 6.11 1.45 6.14
N SER A 60 5.81 1.55 4.84
CA SER A 60 6.40 0.74 3.78
C SER A 60 6.53 1.52 2.48
N ASN A 61 7.31 0.98 1.55
CA ASN A 61 7.61 1.59 0.27
C ASN A 61 7.61 0.55 -0.86
N GLY A 62 7.82 1.04 -2.09
CA GLY A 62 7.85 0.21 -3.29
C GLY A 62 6.46 -0.02 -3.89
N TRP A 63 6.44 -0.34 -5.17
CA TRP A 63 5.22 -0.42 -5.97
C TRP A 63 4.25 -1.52 -5.49
N GLY A 64 4.74 -2.65 -5.00
CA GLY A 64 3.88 -3.71 -4.43
C GLY A 64 3.19 -3.32 -3.11
N ASN A 65 3.58 -2.20 -2.50
CA ASN A 65 2.99 -1.62 -1.29
C ASN A 65 2.28 -0.28 -1.61
N TYR A 66 1.88 -0.07 -2.87
CA TYR A 66 1.21 1.16 -3.31
C TYR A 66 0.07 1.58 -2.38
N ARG A 67 -0.80 0.63 -2.02
CA ARG A 67 -1.95 0.80 -1.12
C ARG A 67 -1.65 1.56 0.18
N HIS A 68 -0.53 1.29 0.85
CA HIS A 68 -0.23 1.96 2.12
C HIS A 68 0.03 3.47 1.93
N GLN A 69 0.55 3.88 0.77
CA GLN A 69 0.70 5.30 0.45
C GLN A 69 -0.61 5.89 -0.08
N ALA A 70 -1.40 5.10 -0.82
CA ALA A 70 -2.71 5.51 -1.33
C ALA A 70 -3.68 5.81 -0.17
N ASP A 71 -3.75 4.95 0.84
CA ASP A 71 -4.55 5.13 2.05
C ASP A 71 -4.17 6.42 2.79
N VAL A 72 -2.86 6.67 2.96
CA VAL A 72 -2.35 7.91 3.56
C VAL A 72 -2.72 9.14 2.73
N CYS A 73 -2.64 9.04 1.40
CA CYS A 73 -3.07 10.13 0.51
C CYS A 73 -4.58 10.39 0.62
N HIS A 74 -5.39 9.35 0.72
CA HIS A 74 -6.84 9.47 0.89
C HIS A 74 -7.18 10.12 2.24
N ALA A 75 -6.55 9.68 3.33
CA ALA A 75 -6.67 10.30 4.65
C ALA A 75 -6.32 11.79 4.60
N TYR A 76 -5.22 12.15 3.92
CA TYR A 76 -4.85 13.55 3.70
C TYR A 76 -5.97 14.33 2.99
N GLN A 77 -6.55 13.78 1.92
CA GLN A 77 -7.65 14.44 1.20
C GLN A 77 -8.88 14.67 2.09
N ILE A 78 -9.24 13.71 2.95
CA ILE A 78 -10.33 13.88 3.91
C ILE A 78 -10.03 15.05 4.85
N LEU A 79 -8.85 15.06 5.48
CA LEU A 79 -8.46 16.13 6.41
C LEU A 79 -8.45 17.50 5.74
N LYS A 80 -7.97 17.58 4.48
CA LYS A 80 -7.98 18.80 3.66
C LYS A 80 -9.39 19.29 3.37
N LYS A 81 -10.28 18.41 2.91
CA LYS A 81 -11.69 18.73 2.65
C LYS A 81 -12.39 19.21 3.91
N SER A 82 -12.04 18.62 5.06
CA SER A 82 -12.57 18.97 6.38
C SER A 82 -11.96 20.24 7.01
N GLY A 83 -11.15 20.99 6.24
CA GLY A 83 -10.61 22.29 6.65
C GLY A 83 -9.33 22.24 7.49
N MET A 84 -8.68 21.08 7.62
CA MET A 84 -7.37 21.00 8.28
C MET A 84 -6.29 21.65 7.41
N LYS A 85 -5.46 22.49 8.05
CA LYS A 85 -4.37 23.20 7.37
C LYS A 85 -3.17 22.28 7.16
N ASP A 86 -2.43 22.49 6.08
CA ASP A 86 -1.23 21.67 5.75
C ASP A 86 -0.16 21.75 6.82
N GLU A 87 0.00 22.93 7.44
CA GLU A 87 0.92 23.13 8.56
C GLU A 87 0.61 22.24 9.78
N ASN A 88 -0.60 21.67 9.84
CA ASN A 88 -1.05 20.79 10.90
C ASN A 88 -1.13 19.30 10.48
N ILE A 89 -0.79 18.96 9.24
CA ILE A 89 -0.78 17.58 8.74
C ILE A 89 0.66 17.17 8.44
N ILE A 90 1.15 16.16 9.15
CA ILE A 90 2.51 15.67 8.99
C ILE A 90 2.47 14.30 8.34
N MET A 91 3.17 14.16 7.23
CA MET A 91 3.30 12.89 6.51
C MET A 91 4.68 12.29 6.76
N ILE A 92 4.73 11.00 7.11
CA ILE A 92 5.97 10.29 7.47
C ILE A 92 6.05 8.97 6.72
N TYR A 93 7.28 8.57 6.38
CA TYR A 93 7.59 7.29 5.74
C TYR A 93 8.61 6.52 6.60
N GLU A 94 8.16 5.98 7.74
CA GLU A 94 9.05 5.33 8.72
C GLU A 94 8.38 4.12 9.40
N GLN A 95 9.21 3.19 9.91
CA GLN A 95 8.79 2.05 10.72
C GLN A 95 8.78 2.41 12.22
N LEU A 96 7.88 1.80 13.00
CA LEU A 96 7.75 2.03 14.44
C LEU A 96 7.61 0.72 15.21
N TYR A 97 8.19 0.67 16.41
CA TYR A 97 8.09 -0.45 17.34
C TYR A 97 7.08 -0.14 18.46
N ALA A 98 6.39 -1.18 18.97
CA ALA A 98 5.29 -1.05 19.94
C ALA A 98 5.70 -0.34 21.24
N ASN A 99 6.82 -0.75 21.84
CA ASN A 99 7.31 -0.17 23.08
C ASN A 99 7.67 1.32 22.89
N ASP A 100 8.37 1.65 21.80
CA ASP A 100 8.78 3.02 21.51
C ASP A 100 7.56 3.92 21.27
N LEU A 101 6.56 3.44 20.52
CA LEU A 101 5.32 4.16 20.29
C LEU A 101 4.59 4.48 21.60
N ASN A 102 4.36 3.46 22.44
CA ASN A 102 3.63 3.64 23.70
C ASN A 102 4.40 4.53 24.69
N ASP A 103 5.72 4.44 24.74
CA ASP A 103 6.54 5.31 25.58
C ASP A 103 6.51 6.76 25.11
N ILE A 104 6.48 7.00 23.79
CA ILE A 104 6.32 8.35 23.26
C ILE A 104 4.93 8.92 23.56
N LEU A 105 3.87 8.11 23.45
CA LEU A 105 2.50 8.54 23.81
C LEU A 105 2.42 8.94 25.29
N LYS A 106 3.01 8.14 26.19
CA LYS A 106 3.10 8.49 27.63
C LYS A 106 3.87 9.79 27.85
N LYS A 107 5.03 9.96 27.22
CA LYS A 107 5.81 11.21 27.31
C LYS A 107 5.03 12.42 26.78
N LYS A 108 4.29 12.28 25.68
CA LYS A 108 3.44 13.33 25.12
C LYS A 108 2.31 13.70 26.09
N HIS A 109 1.71 12.71 26.73
CA HIS A 109 0.70 12.90 27.76
C HIS A 109 1.27 13.65 28.98
N GLU A 110 2.40 13.21 29.52
CA GLU A 110 3.10 13.86 30.64
C GLU A 110 3.46 15.32 30.32
N ALA A 111 3.81 15.60 29.06
CA ALA A 111 4.05 16.95 28.56
C ALA A 111 2.77 17.79 28.36
N ASN A 112 1.58 17.23 28.61
CA ASN A 112 0.27 17.83 28.33
C ASN A 112 0.17 18.31 26.87
N GLY A 113 0.70 17.50 25.94
CA GLY A 113 0.85 17.86 24.53
C GLY A 113 -0.41 17.73 23.68
N TYR A 114 -1.51 17.22 24.23
CA TYR A 114 -2.83 17.12 23.59
C TYR A 114 -3.94 17.03 24.64
N LYS A 115 -5.17 17.38 24.26
CA LYS A 115 -6.38 17.18 25.05
C LYS A 115 -6.90 15.75 24.93
N SER A 116 -7.00 15.27 23.69
CA SER A 116 -7.34 13.89 23.33
C SER A 116 -6.63 13.51 22.04
N LEU A 117 -6.31 12.23 21.90
CA LEU A 117 -5.63 11.67 20.74
C LEU A 117 -6.40 10.44 20.26
N VAL A 118 -6.56 10.34 18.96
CA VAL A 118 -7.16 9.16 18.32
C VAL A 118 -6.15 8.49 17.40
N PHE A 119 -6.07 7.17 17.47
CA PHE A 119 -5.09 6.37 16.74
C PHE A 119 -5.79 5.32 15.87
N TYR A 120 -5.57 5.36 14.56
CA TYR A 120 -6.00 4.33 13.61
C TYR A 120 -4.76 3.55 13.15
N LEU A 121 -4.78 2.23 13.22
CA LEU A 121 -3.63 1.39 12.88
C LEU A 121 -4.03 0.26 11.93
N GLU A 122 -3.60 0.37 10.67
CA GLU A 122 -3.70 -0.67 9.66
C GLU A 122 -2.41 -1.50 9.64
N ALA A 123 -2.48 -2.73 10.15
CA ALA A 123 -1.36 -3.66 10.07
C ALA A 123 -1.84 -5.06 10.42
N CYS A 124 -1.14 -6.07 9.88
CA CYS A 124 -1.18 -7.41 10.46
C CYS A 124 -0.80 -7.35 11.95
N GLU A 125 -1.50 -8.17 12.73
CA GLU A 125 -1.36 -8.28 14.18
C GLU A 125 -1.40 -6.93 14.92
N SER A 126 -2.10 -5.93 14.38
CA SER A 126 -2.10 -4.54 14.86
C SER A 126 -2.52 -4.39 16.32
N GLY A 127 -3.42 -5.25 16.80
CA GLY A 127 -3.80 -5.30 18.22
C GLY A 127 -2.62 -5.50 19.19
N SER A 128 -1.56 -6.17 18.74
CA SER A 128 -0.35 -6.41 19.56
C SER A 128 0.42 -5.13 19.90
N MET A 129 0.19 -4.04 19.15
CA MET A 129 0.83 -2.75 19.40
C MET A 129 0.28 -2.04 20.65
N PHE A 130 -0.90 -2.41 21.12
CA PHE A 130 -1.58 -1.74 22.24
C PHE A 130 -1.97 -2.69 23.38
N GLN A 131 -2.20 -3.97 23.08
CA GLN A 131 -2.64 -4.95 24.07
C GLN A 131 -1.65 -5.09 25.22
N GLY A 132 -2.10 -4.72 26.43
CA GLY A 132 -1.27 -4.73 27.64
C GLY A 132 -0.21 -3.61 27.72
N LEU A 133 -0.18 -2.69 26.74
CA LEU A 133 0.82 -1.62 26.64
C LEU A 133 0.22 -0.21 26.74
N LEU A 134 -0.92 0.03 26.10
CA LEU A 134 -1.57 1.34 26.05
C LEU A 134 -2.43 1.56 27.31
N PRO A 135 -2.07 2.50 28.20
CA PRO A 135 -2.87 2.78 29.39
C PRO A 135 -4.17 3.52 29.03
N SER A 136 -5.21 3.30 29.81
CA SER A 136 -6.54 3.88 29.59
C SER A 136 -6.72 5.30 30.15
N ASN A 137 -5.69 5.87 30.78
CA ASN A 137 -5.76 7.16 31.49
C ASN A 137 -4.82 8.22 30.91
N ILE A 138 -4.41 8.08 29.65
CA ILE A 138 -3.54 9.04 28.95
C ILE A 138 -4.26 9.79 27.82
N ASN A 139 -5.60 9.76 27.80
CA ASN A 139 -6.45 10.41 26.81
C ASN A 139 -6.19 9.99 25.36
N VAL A 140 -5.79 8.73 25.16
CA VAL A 140 -5.59 8.13 23.83
C VAL A 140 -6.68 7.08 23.61
N TYR A 141 -7.42 7.19 22.53
CA TYR A 141 -8.28 6.13 22.01
C TYR A 141 -7.65 5.55 20.75
N ALA A 142 -7.52 4.23 20.65
CA ALA A 142 -6.94 3.56 19.50
C ALA A 142 -7.90 2.53 18.90
N THR A 143 -7.89 2.39 17.59
CA THR A 143 -8.56 1.34 16.82
C THR A 143 -7.56 0.69 15.85
N THR A 144 -7.74 -0.60 15.57
CA THR A 144 -6.77 -1.45 14.87
C THR A 144 -7.48 -2.32 13.84
N ALA A 145 -6.81 -2.59 12.72
CA ALA A 145 -7.36 -3.42 11.63
C ALA A 145 -7.58 -4.88 12.01
N SER A 146 -6.78 -5.41 12.94
CA SER A 146 -6.82 -6.82 13.36
C SER A 146 -6.49 -6.97 14.85
N ASN A 147 -6.82 -8.13 15.41
CA ASN A 147 -6.39 -8.45 16.77
C ASN A 147 -4.88 -8.77 16.82
N ALA A 148 -4.36 -9.14 17.99
CA ALA A 148 -2.93 -9.38 18.18
C ALA A 148 -2.37 -10.62 17.47
N THR A 149 -3.20 -11.42 16.80
CA THR A 149 -2.86 -12.72 16.21
C THR A 149 -3.34 -12.91 14.77
N GLU A 150 -4.00 -11.91 14.19
CA GLU A 150 -4.60 -11.97 12.86
C GLU A 150 -3.88 -11.06 11.88
N ASP A 151 -3.71 -11.54 10.64
CA ASP A 151 -3.33 -10.71 9.52
C ASP A 151 -4.40 -9.63 9.24
N SER A 152 -3.99 -8.56 8.57
CA SER A 152 -4.90 -7.62 7.91
C SER A 152 -4.89 -7.82 6.40
N TRP A 153 -5.77 -7.10 5.70
CA TRP A 153 -6.22 -7.46 4.36
C TRP A 153 -6.14 -6.28 3.39
N ALA A 154 -5.62 -6.51 2.18
CA ALA A 154 -5.49 -5.54 1.10
C ALA A 154 -6.71 -5.56 0.17
N GLU A 155 -7.34 -4.42 -0.08
CA GLU A 155 -8.56 -4.23 -0.87
C GLU A 155 -8.24 -3.69 -2.28
N TYR A 156 -9.20 -3.83 -3.22
CA TYR A 156 -9.08 -3.31 -4.58
C TYR A 156 -7.84 -3.85 -5.30
N CYS A 157 -7.78 -5.18 -5.44
CA CYS A 157 -6.64 -5.88 -6.03
C CYS A 157 -6.77 -6.16 -7.54
N PRO A 158 -5.66 -6.41 -8.26
CA PRO A 158 -5.65 -6.80 -9.67
C PRO A 158 -6.43 -8.09 -9.91
N ASN A 159 -7.04 -8.20 -11.10
CA ASN A 159 -7.94 -9.29 -11.49
C ASN A 159 -9.26 -9.34 -10.72
N PHE A 160 -9.54 -8.31 -9.93
CA PHE A 160 -10.78 -8.14 -9.19
C PHE A 160 -11.38 -6.77 -9.47
N ASP A 161 -11.05 -5.78 -8.63
CA ASP A 161 -11.66 -4.45 -8.66
C ASP A 161 -10.68 -3.35 -9.06
N ALA A 162 -9.38 -3.62 -9.06
CA ALA A 162 -8.41 -2.67 -9.60
C ALA A 162 -8.56 -2.56 -11.13
N PRO A 163 -8.49 -1.35 -11.71
CA PRO A 163 -8.41 -1.18 -13.15
C PRO A 163 -7.25 -1.99 -13.75
N GLN A 164 -7.42 -2.46 -14.99
CA GLN A 164 -6.51 -3.42 -15.63
C GLN A 164 -5.07 -2.91 -15.75
N GLU A 165 -4.88 -1.59 -15.78
CA GLU A 165 -3.57 -0.94 -15.81
C GLU A 165 -2.79 -1.04 -14.49
N TYR A 166 -3.43 -1.39 -13.37
CA TYR A 166 -2.78 -1.58 -12.08
C TYR A 166 -2.49 -3.07 -11.80
N ASP A 167 -1.22 -3.39 -11.60
CA ASP A 167 -0.68 -4.69 -11.19
C ASP A 167 -0.39 -4.75 -9.66
N THR A 168 -1.07 -3.91 -8.88
CA THR A 168 -0.97 -3.85 -7.42
C THR A 168 -2.32 -3.52 -6.80
N CYS A 169 -2.56 -3.93 -5.54
CA CYS A 169 -3.75 -3.53 -4.81
C CYS A 169 -3.72 -2.03 -4.47
N LEU A 170 -4.89 -1.40 -4.44
CA LEU A 170 -5.04 0.06 -4.34
C LEU A 170 -5.35 0.57 -2.93
N GLY A 171 -5.82 -0.28 -2.02
CA GLY A 171 -6.07 0.09 -0.64
C GLY A 171 -5.95 -1.08 0.33
N ASP A 172 -6.18 -0.84 1.61
CA ASP A 172 -6.30 -1.86 2.64
C ASP A 172 -7.72 -1.88 3.23
N LEU A 173 -8.28 -3.06 3.51
CA LEU A 173 -9.69 -3.27 3.83
C LEU A 173 -10.13 -2.43 5.02
N TYR A 174 -9.38 -2.42 6.13
CA TYR A 174 -9.75 -1.60 7.28
C TYR A 174 -9.57 -0.11 6.96
N SER A 175 -8.47 0.27 6.32
CA SER A 175 -8.24 1.65 5.86
C SER A 175 -9.39 2.19 5.02
N ILE A 176 -9.67 1.54 3.89
CA ILE A 176 -10.75 1.90 2.96
C ILE A 176 -12.10 1.88 3.66
N SER A 177 -12.33 0.96 4.59
CA SER A 177 -13.57 0.90 5.35
C SER A 177 -13.86 2.19 6.11
N TRP A 178 -12.88 2.78 6.79
CA TRP A 178 -13.11 4.03 7.53
C TRP A 178 -12.97 5.28 6.65
N LEU A 179 -12.11 5.24 5.62
CA LEU A 179 -11.90 6.34 4.68
C LEU A 179 -13.16 6.63 3.85
N GLU A 180 -13.78 5.59 3.27
CA GLU A 180 -14.99 5.74 2.48
C GLU A 180 -16.22 6.07 3.34
N ASP A 181 -16.25 5.56 4.57
CA ASP A 181 -17.26 5.94 5.56
C ASP A 181 -17.21 7.45 5.84
N CYS A 182 -16.01 8.03 6.01
CA CYS A 182 -15.82 9.48 6.11
C CYS A 182 -16.22 10.28 4.86
N ASP A 183 -16.06 9.72 3.65
CA ASP A 183 -16.48 10.38 2.41
C ASP A 183 -18.01 10.35 2.22
N MET A 184 -18.69 9.31 2.73
CA MET A 184 -20.12 9.09 2.54
C MET A 184 -21.00 9.66 3.66
N ASN A 185 -20.48 9.75 4.89
CA ASN A 185 -21.24 10.16 6.07
C ASN A 185 -20.86 11.56 6.55
N ASP A 186 -21.77 12.16 7.33
CA ASP A 186 -21.49 13.42 8.00
C ASP A 186 -20.67 13.20 9.28
N VAL A 187 -19.35 13.43 9.17
CA VAL A 187 -18.40 13.38 10.29
C VAL A 187 -18.73 14.33 11.45
N GLY A 188 -19.58 15.34 11.22
CA GLY A 188 -20.11 16.23 12.25
C GLY A 188 -21.14 15.57 13.18
N SER A 189 -21.75 14.48 12.73
CA SER A 189 -22.81 13.76 13.45
C SER A 189 -22.40 12.34 13.87
N GLU A 190 -21.55 11.70 13.07
CA GLU A 190 -21.05 10.36 13.34
C GLU A 190 -20.01 10.35 14.46
N THR A 191 -20.15 9.40 15.38
CA THR A 191 -19.23 9.17 16.51
C THR A 191 -18.14 8.16 16.18
N LEU A 192 -17.02 8.21 16.92
CA LEU A 192 -15.95 7.21 16.84
C LEU A 192 -16.48 5.79 17.05
N GLN A 193 -17.46 5.60 17.93
CA GLN A 193 -18.09 4.31 18.19
C GLN A 193 -18.93 3.82 17.00
N GLN A 194 -19.73 4.70 16.40
CA GLN A 194 -20.53 4.37 15.22
C GLN A 194 -19.64 3.97 14.03
N GLN A 195 -18.59 4.75 13.77
CA GLN A 195 -17.63 4.42 12.73
C GLN A 195 -16.91 3.10 13.05
N TYR A 196 -16.47 2.88 14.30
CA TYR A 196 -15.87 1.61 14.69
C TYR A 196 -16.79 0.42 14.41
N GLU A 197 -18.10 0.53 14.70
CA GLU A 197 -19.06 -0.53 14.42
C GLU A 197 -19.26 -0.76 12.91
N SER A 198 -19.35 0.32 12.12
CA SER A 198 -19.43 0.28 10.65
C SER A 198 -18.21 -0.43 10.04
N VAL A 199 -17.02 0.00 10.45
CA VAL A 199 -15.72 -0.52 10.00
C VAL A 199 -15.51 -1.96 10.45
N ARG A 200 -15.80 -2.27 11.72
CA ARG A 200 -15.73 -3.63 12.26
C ARG A 200 -16.66 -4.58 11.51
N LYS A 201 -17.88 -4.14 11.19
CA LYS A 201 -18.82 -4.95 10.41
C LYS A 201 -18.26 -5.26 9.02
N ARG A 202 -17.81 -4.24 8.27
CA ARG A 202 -17.25 -4.43 6.91
C ARG A 202 -16.00 -5.31 6.93
N THR A 203 -15.11 -5.11 7.91
CA THR A 203 -13.87 -5.88 8.03
C THR A 203 -14.12 -7.34 8.45
N LEU A 204 -15.16 -7.59 9.27
CA LEU A 204 -15.53 -8.93 9.76
C LEU A 204 -16.35 -9.73 8.75
N GLU A 205 -17.26 -9.07 8.01
CA GLU A 205 -18.01 -9.69 6.90
C GLU A 205 -17.04 -10.30 5.88
N GLY A 206 -15.83 -9.73 5.80
CA GLY A 206 -14.75 -10.32 5.06
C GLY A 206 -15.06 -10.38 3.58
N THR A 207 -14.42 -11.31 2.91
CA THR A 207 -14.21 -11.25 1.46
C THR A 207 -14.69 -12.55 0.83
N VAL A 208 -14.78 -12.57 -0.50
CA VAL A 208 -15.18 -13.79 -1.25
C VAL A 208 -14.20 -14.96 -1.02
N PHE A 209 -13.00 -14.68 -0.49
CA PHE A 209 -11.97 -15.66 -0.13
C PHE A 209 -11.97 -16.04 1.36
N ASN A 210 -13.00 -15.66 2.11
CA ASN A 210 -13.11 -15.92 3.56
C ASN A 210 -11.99 -15.25 4.38
N GLY A 211 -11.40 -14.17 3.84
CA GLY A 211 -10.43 -13.34 4.54
C GLY A 211 -11.13 -12.28 5.37
N SER A 212 -10.90 -12.24 6.67
CA SER A 212 -11.44 -11.22 7.57
C SER A 212 -10.52 -11.01 8.77
N SER A 213 -10.72 -9.90 9.46
CA SER A 213 -10.00 -9.60 10.70
C SER A 213 -10.92 -8.92 11.72
N HIS A 214 -10.58 -9.08 13.00
CA HIS A 214 -11.31 -8.46 14.08
C HIS A 214 -10.73 -7.08 14.39
N VAL A 215 -11.47 -6.04 14.03
CA VAL A 215 -11.16 -4.67 14.43
C VAL A 215 -11.27 -4.56 15.95
N MET A 216 -10.23 -4.05 16.61
CA MET A 216 -10.15 -3.91 18.08
C MET A 216 -10.00 -2.45 18.51
N GLN A 217 -10.48 -2.12 19.71
CA GLN A 217 -10.31 -0.82 20.36
C GLN A 217 -9.43 -0.92 21.62
N TYR A 218 -8.61 0.10 21.90
CA TYR A 218 -7.70 0.17 23.05
C TYR A 218 -7.60 1.59 23.64
N GLY A 219 -7.12 1.69 24.88
CA GLY A 219 -6.92 2.96 25.57
C GLY A 219 -8.17 3.46 26.28
N ASP A 220 -8.43 4.76 26.19
CA ASP A 220 -9.52 5.43 26.89
C ASP A 220 -10.82 5.38 26.08
N MET A 221 -11.67 4.40 26.41
CA MET A 221 -12.96 4.20 25.73
C MET A 221 -13.97 5.33 25.99
N SER A 222 -13.74 6.21 26.98
CA SER A 222 -14.66 7.34 27.23
C SER A 222 -14.72 8.32 26.04
N PHE A 223 -13.73 8.30 25.15
CA PHE A 223 -13.72 9.13 23.95
C PHE A 223 -14.55 8.56 22.80
N SER A 224 -15.00 7.29 22.82
CA SER A 224 -15.69 6.67 21.68
C SER A 224 -17.02 7.35 21.32
N GLY A 225 -17.65 8.04 22.28
CA GLY A 225 -18.86 8.83 22.05
C GLY A 225 -18.63 10.20 21.39
N ASN A 226 -17.38 10.62 21.16
CA ASN A 226 -17.12 11.89 20.47
C ASN A 226 -17.41 11.77 18.98
N VAL A 227 -17.94 12.85 18.41
CA VAL A 227 -18.10 12.98 16.96
C VAL A 227 -16.75 13.07 16.25
N LEU A 228 -16.67 12.50 15.04
CA LEU A 228 -15.45 12.42 14.24
C LEU A 228 -14.87 13.80 13.92
N SER A 229 -15.73 14.81 13.74
CA SER A 229 -15.31 16.19 13.41
C SER A 229 -14.43 16.85 14.47
N VAL A 230 -14.44 16.35 15.71
CA VAL A 230 -13.49 16.77 16.76
C VAL A 230 -12.05 16.51 16.33
N TYR A 231 -11.81 15.42 15.58
CA TYR A 231 -10.49 14.95 15.17
C TYR A 231 -10.21 15.24 13.68
N LEU A 232 -11.19 15.03 12.80
CA LEU A 232 -11.02 15.11 11.35
C LEU A 232 -11.20 16.53 10.79
N GLY A 233 -12.02 17.36 11.45
CA GLY A 233 -12.47 18.65 10.90
C GLY A 233 -13.95 18.63 10.49
N ASP A 234 -14.44 19.74 9.95
CA ASP A 234 -15.83 19.89 9.54
C ASP A 234 -15.93 19.59 8.03
N ASN A 235 -16.58 18.50 7.63
CA ASN A 235 -16.73 18.16 6.21
C ASN A 235 -17.89 18.98 5.60
N PRO A 236 -17.69 19.78 4.54
CA PRO A 236 -18.81 20.33 3.80
C PRO A 236 -19.66 19.17 3.26
N SER A 237 -20.98 19.25 3.45
CA SER A 237 -21.96 18.16 3.31
C SER A 237 -21.64 17.11 2.22
N PRO A 238 -21.81 15.81 2.51
CA PRO A 238 -21.45 14.74 1.58
C PRO A 238 -22.24 14.84 0.26
N PRO A 239 -21.63 14.54 -0.90
CA PRO A 239 -22.38 14.37 -2.15
C PRO A 239 -23.37 13.22 -2.01
N THR A 240 -24.58 13.40 -2.54
CA THR A 240 -25.64 12.38 -2.57
C THR A 240 -25.17 11.05 -3.15
N THR A 241 -25.18 10.01 -2.30
CA THR A 241 -25.29 8.55 -2.55
C THR A 241 -24.67 7.99 -3.83
N THR A 242 -23.57 7.24 -3.66
CA THR A 242 -23.17 6.17 -4.58
C THR A 242 -23.36 4.81 -3.89
N THR A 243 -23.86 3.84 -4.66
CA THR A 243 -24.22 2.50 -4.22
C THR A 243 -22.99 1.65 -3.91
N LYS A 244 -22.93 1.07 -2.70
CA LYS A 244 -21.89 0.10 -2.29
C LYS A 244 -21.91 -1.14 -3.20
N SER A 245 -20.79 -1.42 -3.86
CA SER A 245 -20.51 -2.70 -4.52
C SER A 245 -19.56 -3.50 -3.65
N SER A 246 -19.85 -4.79 -3.45
CA SER A 246 -18.91 -5.74 -2.84
C SER A 246 -17.62 -5.78 -3.64
N SER A 247 -16.49 -5.69 -2.97
CA SER A 247 -15.15 -5.65 -3.57
C SER A 247 -14.28 -6.76 -2.94
N ASN A 248 -13.26 -7.19 -3.68
CA ASN A 248 -12.45 -8.37 -3.43
C ASN A 248 -11.05 -8.00 -2.93
N VAL A 249 -10.55 -8.81 -2.01
CA VAL A 249 -9.45 -8.46 -1.10
C VAL A 249 -8.50 -9.66 -0.94
N VAL A 250 -7.22 -9.40 -0.68
CA VAL A 250 -6.14 -10.39 -0.57
C VAL A 250 -5.35 -10.16 0.73
N PRO A 251 -4.83 -11.18 1.45
CA PRO A 251 -4.03 -10.94 2.65
C PRO A 251 -2.78 -10.11 2.34
N GLN A 252 -2.33 -9.23 3.25
CA GLN A 252 -1.20 -8.33 2.97
C GLN A 252 0.12 -9.06 2.63
N ARG A 253 0.43 -10.15 3.35
CA ARG A 253 1.62 -10.98 3.10
C ARG A 253 1.54 -11.67 1.74
N ASP A 254 0.35 -12.14 1.41
CA ASP A 254 0.09 -12.84 0.16
C ASP A 254 0.01 -11.89 -1.03
N ALA A 255 -0.38 -10.62 -0.88
CA ALA A 255 -0.33 -9.63 -1.95
C ALA A 255 1.12 -9.41 -2.45
N ALA A 256 2.09 -9.36 -1.53
CA ALA A 256 3.50 -9.23 -1.88
C ALA A 256 4.09 -10.54 -2.45
N LEU A 257 3.73 -11.70 -1.87
CA LEU A 257 4.16 -13.02 -2.36
C LEU A 257 3.54 -13.37 -3.71
N LYS A 258 2.27 -13.02 -3.94
CA LYS A 258 1.56 -13.16 -5.20
C LYS A 258 2.22 -12.30 -6.27
N LYS A 259 2.57 -11.05 -5.97
CA LYS A 259 3.35 -10.22 -6.91
C LYS A 259 4.71 -10.83 -7.23
N LEU A 260 5.44 -11.36 -6.24
CA LEU A 260 6.70 -12.06 -6.49
C LEU A 260 6.50 -13.32 -7.35
N SER A 261 5.46 -14.10 -7.06
CA SER A 261 5.11 -15.30 -7.83
C SER A 261 4.68 -14.95 -9.25
N ASP A 262 3.89 -13.89 -9.43
CA ASP A 262 3.41 -13.42 -10.72
C ASP A 262 4.55 -12.82 -11.54
N GLU A 263 5.47 -12.08 -10.91
CA GLU A 263 6.71 -11.60 -11.54
C GLU A 263 7.60 -12.79 -11.95
N LEU A 264 7.77 -13.80 -11.10
CA LEU A 264 8.55 -14.99 -11.45
C LEU A 264 7.89 -15.80 -12.57
N ALA A 265 6.58 -16.00 -12.52
CA ALA A 265 5.81 -16.66 -13.57
C ALA A 265 5.86 -15.87 -14.89
N HIS A 266 5.79 -14.53 -14.81
CA HIS A 266 5.94 -13.65 -15.96
C HIS A 266 7.33 -13.77 -16.60
N ARG A 267 8.38 -13.78 -15.77
CA ARG A 267 9.77 -13.98 -16.23
C ARG A 267 9.95 -15.35 -16.88
N GLU A 268 9.43 -16.40 -16.26
CA GLU A 268 9.46 -17.76 -16.79
C GLU A 268 8.70 -17.86 -18.11
N HIS A 269 7.52 -17.25 -18.20
CA HIS A 269 6.72 -17.17 -19.42
C HIS A 269 7.46 -16.46 -20.55
N VAL A 270 8.07 -15.30 -20.28
CA VAL A 270 8.83 -14.53 -21.28
C VAL A 270 10.07 -15.31 -21.74
N ASP A 271 10.82 -15.90 -20.80
CA ASP A 271 11.99 -16.72 -21.12
C ASP A 271 11.59 -17.94 -21.97
N TYR A 272 10.53 -18.64 -21.59
CA TYR A 272 10.02 -19.78 -22.35
C TYR A 272 9.57 -19.37 -23.74
N SER A 273 8.73 -18.34 -23.84
CA SER A 273 8.07 -17.94 -25.08
C SER A 273 9.08 -17.51 -26.14
N ILE A 274 10.04 -16.64 -25.80
CA ILE A 274 11.08 -16.20 -26.74
C ILE A 274 11.94 -17.39 -27.22
N ASN A 275 12.30 -18.30 -26.30
CA ASN A 275 13.09 -19.48 -26.66
C ASN A 275 12.33 -20.44 -27.58
N GLN A 276 11.03 -20.67 -27.35
CA GLN A 276 10.23 -21.55 -28.20
C GLN A 276 9.95 -20.92 -29.57
N ILE A 277 9.65 -19.63 -29.63
CA ILE A 277 9.51 -18.91 -30.91
C ILE A 277 10.80 -19.03 -31.73
N GLY A 278 11.97 -18.82 -31.10
CA GLY A 278 13.26 -19.03 -31.76
C GLY A 278 13.44 -20.45 -32.30
N LYS A 279 13.04 -21.47 -31.53
CA LYS A 279 13.10 -22.88 -31.98
C LYS A 279 12.18 -23.16 -33.17
N LEU A 280 10.97 -22.63 -33.16
CA LEU A 280 10.00 -22.81 -34.25
C LEU A 280 10.48 -22.15 -35.55
N LEU A 281 11.15 -21.01 -35.44
CA LEU A 281 11.58 -20.22 -36.60
C LEU A 281 12.93 -20.67 -37.17
N LEU A 282 13.86 -21.15 -36.33
CA LEU A 282 15.24 -21.46 -36.73
C LEU A 282 15.60 -22.96 -36.69
N GLY A 283 14.74 -23.81 -36.12
CA GLY A 283 14.91 -25.27 -36.08
C GLY A 283 15.83 -25.78 -34.95
N HIS A 284 15.81 -27.11 -34.75
CA HIS A 284 16.43 -27.82 -33.63
C HIS A 284 17.97 -27.85 -33.60
N HIS A 285 18.69 -27.28 -34.57
CA HIS A 285 20.15 -27.40 -34.63
C HIS A 285 20.92 -26.36 -33.81
N ASP A 286 20.24 -25.38 -33.22
CA ASP A 286 20.87 -24.25 -32.53
C ASP A 286 20.41 -24.09 -31.05
N HIS A 287 20.27 -25.24 -30.35
CA HIS A 287 19.71 -25.32 -28.98
C HIS A 287 20.42 -24.47 -27.92
N GLN A 288 21.62 -23.92 -28.19
CA GLN A 288 22.33 -23.04 -27.26
C GLN A 288 22.25 -21.55 -27.62
N ASN A 289 21.83 -21.22 -28.85
CA ASN A 289 21.93 -19.89 -29.44
C ASN A 289 20.63 -19.42 -30.11
N GLY A 290 19.46 -19.65 -29.50
CA GLY A 290 18.21 -19.02 -29.93
C GLY A 290 18.44 -17.53 -30.20
N PHE A 291 18.40 -17.13 -31.47
CA PHE A 291 18.82 -15.82 -31.97
C PHE A 291 20.11 -15.21 -31.39
N LYS A 292 21.06 -15.96 -30.81
CA LYS A 292 22.27 -15.41 -30.16
C LYS A 292 23.43 -15.14 -31.13
N ASN A 293 23.14 -14.62 -32.32
CA ASN A 293 24.19 -14.15 -33.22
C ASN A 293 24.57 -12.71 -32.86
N LEU A 294 25.60 -12.55 -32.03
CA LEU A 294 26.13 -11.23 -31.69
C LEU A 294 26.88 -10.66 -32.89
N ARG A 295 26.41 -9.51 -33.41
CA ARG A 295 27.09 -8.76 -34.46
C ARG A 295 28.47 -8.29 -34.00
N SER A 296 29.41 -8.18 -34.94
CA SER A 296 30.76 -7.69 -34.67
C SER A 296 30.74 -6.28 -34.07
N SER A 297 31.70 -5.98 -33.20
CA SER A 297 31.84 -4.67 -32.57
C SER A 297 31.87 -3.54 -33.63
N GLY A 298 31.07 -2.49 -33.42
CA GLY A 298 30.93 -1.36 -34.36
C GLY A 298 29.75 -1.45 -35.34
N GLN A 299 29.01 -2.56 -35.37
CA GLN A 299 27.78 -2.71 -36.17
C GLN A 299 26.51 -2.34 -35.37
N PRO A 300 25.45 -1.83 -36.00
CA PRO A 300 24.17 -1.59 -35.35
C PRO A 300 23.48 -2.91 -34.96
N LEU A 301 22.67 -2.89 -33.89
CA LEU A 301 21.95 -4.07 -33.37
C LEU A 301 21.06 -4.73 -34.43
N VAL A 302 20.37 -3.91 -35.24
CA VAL A 302 19.48 -4.33 -36.31
C VAL A 302 19.66 -3.40 -37.51
N ASP A 303 19.52 -3.93 -38.73
CA ASP A 303 19.51 -3.10 -39.95
C ASP A 303 18.16 -2.42 -40.16
N ASP A 304 17.07 -3.12 -39.86
CA ASP A 304 15.69 -2.64 -39.98
C ASP A 304 15.05 -2.43 -38.60
N TRP A 305 15.06 -1.17 -38.16
CA TRP A 305 14.48 -0.76 -36.88
C TRP A 305 12.95 -0.81 -36.87
N ASP A 306 12.30 -0.72 -38.02
CA ASP A 306 10.84 -0.79 -38.11
C ASP A 306 10.37 -2.25 -38.08
N CYS A 307 11.15 -3.17 -38.65
CA CYS A 307 11.00 -4.60 -38.39
C CYS A 307 11.09 -4.90 -36.89
N LEU A 308 12.14 -4.44 -36.19
CA LEU A 308 12.31 -4.71 -34.76
C LEU A 308 11.11 -4.23 -33.93
N LYS A 309 10.67 -2.99 -34.14
CA LYS A 309 9.47 -2.44 -33.45
C LYS A 309 8.22 -3.27 -33.77
N THR A 310 8.07 -3.72 -35.02
CA THR A 310 6.91 -4.48 -35.46
C THR A 310 6.90 -5.88 -34.84
N LEU A 311 8.04 -6.56 -34.77
CA LEU A 311 8.16 -7.87 -34.13
C LEU A 311 7.99 -7.80 -32.61
N VAL A 312 8.51 -6.77 -31.94
CA VAL A 312 8.22 -6.53 -30.50
C VAL A 312 6.72 -6.37 -30.28
N LYS A 313 6.04 -5.53 -31.06
CA LYS A 313 4.57 -5.37 -30.99
C LYS A 313 3.81 -6.66 -31.28
N THR A 314 4.33 -7.47 -32.20
CA THR A 314 3.74 -8.76 -32.57
C THR A 314 3.87 -9.76 -31.42
N TYR A 315 5.03 -9.83 -30.79
CA TYR A 315 5.22 -10.62 -29.56
C TYR A 315 4.24 -10.15 -28.48
N GLU A 316 4.22 -8.85 -28.15
CA GLU A 316 3.38 -8.34 -27.06
C GLU A 316 1.89 -8.55 -27.30
N LYS A 317 1.46 -8.55 -28.56
CA LYS A 317 0.08 -8.85 -28.95
C LYS A 317 -0.33 -10.30 -28.65
N TYR A 318 0.56 -11.27 -28.85
CA TYR A 318 0.23 -12.69 -28.75
C TYR A 318 0.72 -13.36 -27.46
N CYS A 319 1.75 -12.81 -26.83
CA CYS A 319 2.43 -13.40 -25.68
C CYS A 319 2.40 -12.54 -24.41
N GLY A 320 1.82 -11.33 -24.47
CA GLY A 320 1.81 -10.38 -23.35
C GLY A 320 3.06 -9.50 -23.29
N SER A 321 3.05 -8.49 -22.40
CA SER A 321 4.09 -7.46 -22.35
C SER A 321 5.48 -8.02 -22.06
N LEU A 322 6.52 -7.48 -22.70
CA LEU A 322 7.89 -7.88 -22.36
C LEU A 322 8.31 -7.40 -20.96
N SER A 323 7.70 -6.35 -20.41
CA SER A 323 8.16 -5.64 -19.20
C SER A 323 9.63 -5.18 -19.28
N THR A 324 10.16 -4.58 -18.21
CA THR A 324 11.60 -4.26 -18.13
C THR A 324 12.48 -5.50 -18.21
N TYR A 325 12.02 -6.65 -17.71
CA TYR A 325 12.78 -7.90 -17.74
C TYR A 325 13.00 -8.43 -19.15
N GLY A 326 11.93 -8.49 -19.95
CA GLY A 326 11.96 -9.03 -21.31
C GLY A 326 12.69 -8.15 -22.32
N LEU A 327 13.01 -6.89 -21.99
CA LEU A 327 13.85 -6.04 -22.83
C LEU A 327 15.24 -6.64 -23.09
N LYS A 328 15.71 -7.54 -22.22
CA LYS A 328 16.94 -8.31 -22.47
C LYS A 328 16.87 -9.12 -23.78
N TYR A 329 15.67 -9.46 -24.24
CA TYR A 329 15.41 -10.24 -25.47
C TYR A 329 15.32 -9.41 -26.76
N THR A 330 15.50 -8.09 -26.67
CA THR A 330 15.46 -7.21 -27.85
C THR A 330 16.56 -7.53 -28.85
N GLY A 331 17.71 -8.05 -28.39
CA GLY A 331 18.78 -8.54 -29.28
C GLY A 331 18.38 -9.78 -30.06
N GLU A 332 17.68 -10.72 -29.42
CA GLU A 332 17.15 -11.91 -30.08
C GLU A 332 16.10 -11.55 -31.14
N ILE A 333 15.16 -10.65 -30.82
CA ILE A 333 14.15 -10.19 -31.79
C ILE A 333 14.80 -9.43 -32.96
N ALA A 334 15.83 -8.62 -32.69
CA ALA A 334 16.61 -7.95 -33.73
C ALA A 334 17.28 -8.94 -34.69
N ASN A 335 17.76 -10.07 -34.17
CA ASN A 335 18.36 -11.11 -34.99
C ASN A 335 17.35 -11.86 -35.86
N ALA A 336 16.08 -11.93 -35.45
CA ALA A 336 15.01 -12.40 -36.34
C ALA A 336 14.85 -11.51 -37.57
N CYS A 337 14.87 -10.18 -37.38
CA CYS A 337 14.85 -9.21 -38.48
C CYS A 337 16.08 -9.36 -39.38
N ASN A 338 17.28 -9.47 -38.80
CA ASN A 338 18.52 -9.63 -39.55
C ASN A 338 18.55 -10.96 -40.36
N ALA A 339 17.84 -11.99 -39.88
CA ALA A 339 17.68 -13.27 -40.57
C ALA A 339 16.58 -13.27 -41.64
N GLY A 340 15.88 -12.14 -41.84
CA GLY A 340 14.81 -12.02 -42.83
C GLY A 340 13.50 -12.70 -42.44
N ILE A 341 13.28 -12.98 -41.15
CA ILE A 341 12.01 -13.52 -40.66
C ILE A 341 10.89 -12.49 -40.88
N THR A 342 9.81 -12.91 -41.52
CA THR A 342 8.66 -12.03 -41.76
C THR A 342 7.77 -11.90 -40.53
N VAL A 343 6.99 -10.82 -40.46
CA VAL A 343 6.01 -10.59 -39.39
C VAL A 343 5.00 -11.74 -39.30
N ASP A 344 4.55 -12.28 -40.44
CA ASP A 344 3.58 -13.39 -40.47
C ASP A 344 4.18 -14.69 -39.91
N GLN A 345 5.44 -14.98 -40.23
CA GLN A 345 6.15 -16.14 -39.67
C GLN A 345 6.31 -16.01 -38.16
N PHE A 346 6.74 -14.83 -37.70
CA PHE A 346 6.92 -14.54 -36.29
C PHE A 346 5.59 -14.57 -35.52
N ALA A 347 4.52 -14.04 -36.11
CA ALA A 347 3.17 -14.09 -35.54
C ALA A 347 2.67 -15.53 -35.42
N ALA A 348 2.83 -16.36 -36.45
CA ALA A 348 2.43 -17.77 -36.41
C ALA A 348 3.15 -18.54 -35.29
N ALA A 349 4.46 -18.32 -35.15
CA ALA A 349 5.26 -18.94 -34.07
C ALA A 349 4.85 -18.42 -32.68
N SER A 350 4.54 -17.13 -32.56
CA SER A 350 4.08 -16.51 -31.30
C SER A 350 2.71 -17.05 -30.89
N ILE A 351 1.77 -17.15 -31.84
CA ILE A 351 0.45 -17.75 -31.61
C ILE A 351 0.61 -19.20 -31.14
N GLN A 352 1.41 -20.01 -31.84
CA GLN A 352 1.59 -21.41 -31.47
C GLN A 352 2.23 -21.60 -30.07
N THR A 353 3.03 -20.64 -29.63
CA THR A 353 3.77 -20.73 -28.36
C THR A 353 2.95 -20.25 -27.17
N CYS A 354 2.15 -19.21 -27.36
CA CYS A 354 1.53 -18.44 -26.27
C CYS A 354 0.00 -18.58 -26.21
N SER A 355 -0.60 -19.41 -27.08
CA SER A 355 -2.03 -19.74 -27.11
C SER A 355 -2.47 -20.69 -26.01
#